data_AF-A0A3M1ANR7-F1
#
_entry.id   AF-A0A3M1ANR7-F1
#
_cell.length_a   1.000
_cell.length_b   1.000
_cell.length_c   1.000
_cell.angle_alpha   90.00
_cell.angle_beta   90.00
_cell.angle_gamma   90.00
#
_symmetry.space_group_name_H-M   'P 1'
#
loop_
_entity.id
_entity.type
_entity.pdbx_description
1 polymer ?
#
loop_
_entity_poly.entity_id
_entity_poly.type
_entity_poly.pdbx_seq_one_letter_code
_entity_poly.pdbx_strand_id
1 'polypeptide(L)'
;MMNKLKQTAVFVVLVMALLGVGLVLANPNASYDLTWWTVDSGGGSSSGGSYALNGTTGQPDAGALQGGVYGLDGGFWGGAAQTGSAVYLPVVVR
;
A
#
# COMPACT_ATOMS: atom_id res chain seq x y z
N MET A 1 -60.51 17.45 5.77
CA MET A 1 -60.17 16.06 5.41
C MET A 1 -59.71 16.01 3.97
N MET A 2 -58.56 15.43 3.69
CA MET A 2 -58.05 15.29 2.33
C MET A 2 -58.82 14.16 1.60
N ASN A 3 -59.21 14.33 0.34
CA ASN A 3 -59.93 13.30 -0.40
C ASN A 3 -59.00 12.11 -0.74
N LYS A 4 -59.57 10.92 -0.95
CA LYS A 4 -58.79 9.69 -1.19
C LYS A 4 -57.80 9.84 -2.36
N LEU A 5 -58.18 10.57 -3.41
CA LEU A 5 -57.33 10.82 -4.58
C LEU A 5 -56.04 11.58 -4.23
N LYS A 6 -56.14 12.61 -3.39
CA LYS A 6 -54.97 13.38 -2.91
C LYS A 6 -54.07 12.55 -2.00
N GLN A 7 -54.64 11.66 -1.18
CA GLN A 7 -53.87 10.75 -0.32
C GLN A 7 -53.09 9.73 -1.15
N THR A 8 -53.71 9.15 -2.18
CA THR A 8 -53.04 8.23 -3.11
C THR A 8 -51.91 8.93 -3.88
N ALA A 9 -52.14 10.16 -4.35
CA ALA A 9 -51.12 10.94 -5.05
C ALA A 9 -49.89 11.21 -4.15
N VAL A 10 -50.10 11.63 -2.90
CA VAL A 10 -49.00 11.86 -1.94
C VAL A 10 -48.25 10.56 -1.66
N PHE A 11 -48.96 9.45 -1.48
CA PHE A 11 -48.32 8.15 -1.25
C PHE A 11 -47.45 7.72 -2.43
N VAL A 12 -47.93 7.87 -3.66
CA VAL A 12 -47.14 7.55 -4.87
C VAL A 12 -45.90 8.43 -4.95
N VAL A 13 -46.01 9.74 -4.67
CA VAL A 13 -44.86 10.66 -4.66
C VAL A 13 -43.84 10.25 -3.60
N LEU A 14 -44.28 9.86 -2.41
CA LEU A 14 -43.39 9.41 -1.34
C LEU A 14 -42.69 8.08 -1.69
N VAL A 15 -43.39 7.14 -2.31
CA VAL A 15 -42.80 5.88 -2.78
C VAL A 15 -41.78 6.15 -3.90
N MET A 16 -42.11 7.01 -4.86
CA MET A 16 -41.19 7.42 -5.93
C MET A 16 -39.93 8.11 -5.37
N ALA A 17 -40.11 8.99 -4.38
CA ALA A 17 -39.01 9.66 -3.71
C ALA A 17 -38.12 8.65 -2.97
N LEU A 18 -38.71 7.69 -2.24
CA LEU A 18 -37.97 6.65 -1.51
C LEU A 18 -37.20 5.71 -2.45
N LEU A 19 -37.79 5.35 -3.59
CA LEU A 19 -37.14 4.52 -4.61
C LEU A 19 -36.01 5.26 -5.32
N GLY A 20 -36.05 6.60 -5.40
CA GLY A 20 -34.98 7.42 -5.99
C GLY A 20 -33.71 7.51 -5.15
N VAL A 21 -33.79 7.34 -3.83
CA VAL A 21 -32.62 7.41 -2.91
C VAL A 21 -31.68 6.21 -3.05
N GLY A 22 -32.15 5.11 -3.62
CA GLY A 22 -31.37 3.87 -3.81
C GLY A 22 -30.41 3.88 -5.00
N LEU A 23 -30.44 4.91 -5.85
CA LEU A 23 -29.40 5.12 -6.86
C LEU A 23 -28.16 5.66 -6.16
N VAL A 24 -27.42 4.75 -5.51
CA VAL A 24 -26.01 4.99 -5.22
C VAL A 24 -25.35 5.26 -6.57
N LEU A 25 -25.09 6.52 -6.86
CA LEU A 25 -24.18 6.94 -7.91
C LEU A 25 -22.80 6.48 -7.47
N ALA A 26 -22.50 5.18 -7.64
CA ALA A 26 -21.15 4.68 -7.56
C ALA A 26 -20.38 5.48 -8.60
N ASN A 27 -19.57 6.44 -8.15
CA ASN A 27 -18.87 7.35 -9.02
C ASN A 27 -18.00 6.52 -9.99
N PRO A 28 -18.35 6.42 -11.28
CA PRO A 28 -17.54 5.65 -12.23
C PRO A 28 -16.21 6.36 -12.50
N ASN A 29 -16.08 7.63 -12.08
CA ASN A 29 -14.85 8.42 -12.11
C ASN A 29 -14.05 8.29 -10.81
N ALA A 30 -14.28 7.26 -9.99
CA ALA A 30 -13.29 6.83 -9.01
C ALA A 30 -12.13 6.14 -9.73
N SER A 31 -11.50 6.86 -10.66
CA SER A 31 -10.19 6.56 -11.19
C SER A 31 -9.24 6.80 -10.03
N TYR A 32 -9.14 5.82 -9.12
CA TYR A 32 -8.10 5.79 -8.11
C TYR A 32 -6.78 5.61 -8.86
N ASP A 33 -6.24 6.72 -9.35
CA ASP A 33 -4.98 6.75 -10.05
C ASP A 33 -3.86 6.80 -9.02
N LEU A 34 -3.26 5.63 -8.78
CA LEU A 34 -2.00 5.51 -8.04
C LEU A 34 -0.86 5.58 -9.06
N THR A 35 -0.71 6.69 -9.77
CA THR A 35 0.42 6.91 -10.69
C THR A 35 1.73 7.20 -9.96
N TRP A 36 1.65 7.64 -8.70
CA TRP A 36 2.81 7.98 -7.89
C TRP A 36 2.83 7.19 -6.59
N TRP A 37 3.63 6.13 -6.55
CA TRP A 37 3.88 5.30 -5.38
C TRP A 37 5.29 4.72 -5.46
N THR A 38 5.83 4.40 -4.30
CA THR A 38 7.06 3.62 -4.14
C THR A 38 6.74 2.39 -3.29
N VAL A 39 7.39 1.26 -3.59
CA VAL A 39 7.42 0.11 -2.68
C VAL A 39 8.69 0.26 -1.86
N ASP A 40 8.53 0.79 -0.65
CA ASP A 40 9.64 1.09 0.27
C ASP A 40 9.96 -0.10 1.20
N SER A 41 9.35 -1.26 0.94
CA SER A 41 9.55 -2.49 1.70
C SER A 41 9.06 -3.69 0.90
N GLY A 42 9.89 -4.72 0.82
CA GLY A 42 9.60 -5.99 0.17
C GLY A 42 10.71 -6.99 0.45
N GLY A 43 10.53 -8.24 0.04
CA GLY A 43 11.48 -9.32 0.28
C GLY A 43 10.96 -10.34 1.29
N GLY A 44 11.86 -11.13 1.88
CA GLY A 44 11.50 -12.21 2.79
C GLY A 44 12.57 -13.30 2.86
N SER A 45 12.26 -14.31 3.65
CA SER A 45 13.09 -15.50 3.79
C SER A 45 12.66 -16.58 2.82
N SER A 46 13.61 -17.16 2.11
CA SER A 46 13.45 -18.37 1.30
C SER A 46 14.42 -19.43 1.81
N SER A 47 14.02 -20.70 1.79
CA SER A 47 14.87 -21.81 2.25
C SER A 47 14.78 -23.01 1.32
N GLY A 48 15.89 -23.73 1.20
CA GLY A 48 15.97 -24.98 0.43
C GLY A 48 17.15 -25.83 0.90
N GLY A 49 16.89 -27.06 1.33
CA GLY A 49 17.91 -27.92 1.95
C GLY A 49 18.50 -27.26 3.21
N SER A 50 19.83 -27.20 3.29
CA SER A 50 20.55 -26.55 4.39
C SER A 50 20.74 -25.04 4.21
N TYR A 51 20.15 -24.44 3.16
CA TYR A 51 20.37 -23.04 2.82
C TYR A 51 19.15 -22.19 3.13
N ALA A 52 19.41 -20.99 3.66
CA ALA A 52 18.44 -19.93 3.86
C ALA A 52 18.94 -18.64 3.17
N LEU A 53 18.02 -17.92 2.55
CA LEU A 53 18.22 -16.65 1.88
C LEU A 53 17.26 -15.63 2.47
N ASN A 54 17.77 -14.51 2.97
CA ASN A 54 16.93 -13.37 3.34
C ASN A 54 17.25 -12.20 2.42
N GLY A 55 16.23 -11.68 1.73
CA GLY A 55 16.39 -10.57 0.79
C GLY A 55 15.42 -9.45 1.09
N THR A 56 15.75 -8.25 0.62
CA THR A 56 14.84 -7.09 0.58
C THR A 56 14.66 -6.62 -0.86
N THR A 57 13.46 -6.17 -1.21
CA THR A 57 13.12 -5.62 -2.54
C THR A 57 12.78 -4.14 -2.40
N GLY A 58 13.23 -3.32 -3.36
CA GLY A 58 12.87 -1.89 -3.39
C GLY A 58 13.65 -1.06 -2.37
N GLN A 59 14.96 -0.96 -2.53
CA GLN A 59 15.78 -0.05 -1.72
C GLN A 59 16.56 0.96 -2.59
N PRO A 60 15.88 1.86 -3.33
CA PRO A 60 16.57 2.88 -4.12
C PRO A 60 17.45 3.80 -3.26
N ASP A 61 17.03 4.03 -2.01
CA ASP A 61 17.67 4.95 -1.06
C ASP A 61 18.60 4.23 -0.07
N ALA A 62 18.86 2.93 -0.25
CA ALA A 62 19.88 2.24 0.53
C ALA A 62 21.28 2.66 0.06
N GLY A 63 22.17 2.93 1.02
CA GLY A 63 23.53 3.35 0.74
C GLY A 63 24.09 4.28 1.80
N ALA A 64 25.40 4.52 1.71
CA ALA A 64 26.11 5.41 2.62
C ALA A 64 25.82 6.88 2.27
N LEU A 65 25.31 7.63 3.25
CA LEU A 65 25.18 9.08 3.21
C LEU A 65 26.28 9.69 4.09
N GLN A 66 26.99 10.69 3.56
CA GLN A 66 28.09 11.35 4.25
C GLN A 66 27.81 12.85 4.40
N GLY A 67 28.09 13.39 5.58
CA GLY A 67 27.96 14.81 5.90
C GLY A 67 29.04 15.26 6.90
N GLY A 68 30.15 15.81 6.40
CA GLY A 68 31.28 16.20 7.24
C GLY A 68 31.94 14.99 7.91
N VAL A 69 31.95 14.97 9.24
CA VAL A 69 32.45 13.82 10.05
C VAL A 69 31.37 12.79 10.36
N TYR A 70 30.13 13.03 9.92
CA TYR A 70 29.01 12.13 10.17
C TYR A 70 28.76 11.26 8.95
N GLY A 71 28.52 9.98 9.22
CA GLY A 71 28.07 9.00 8.24
C GLY A 71 26.77 8.34 8.69
N LEU A 72 25.92 8.02 7.73
CA LEU A 72 24.66 7.31 7.93
C LEU A 72 24.52 6.29 6.80
N ASP A 73 24.48 5.01 7.14
CA ASP A 73 24.13 3.96 6.20
C ASP A 73 22.61 3.78 6.17
N GLY A 74 22.01 4.21 5.06
CA GLY A 74 20.58 4.04 4.79
C GLY A 74 20.24 2.63 4.31
N GLY A 75 19.00 2.23 4.53
CA GLY A 75 18.47 0.93 4.09
C GLY A 75 18.20 -0.03 5.25
N PHE A 76 17.37 -1.04 4.98
CA PHE A 76 16.93 -2.04 5.96
C PHE A 76 18.12 -2.79 6.59
N TRP A 77 19.19 -2.97 5.83
CA TRP A 77 20.44 -3.61 6.28
C TRP A 77 21.52 -2.60 6.72
N GLY A 78 21.33 -1.30 6.48
CA GLY A 78 22.33 -0.25 6.71
C GLY A 78 22.64 0.02 8.19
N GLY A 79 21.79 -0.43 9.12
CA GLY A 79 22.05 -0.33 10.57
C GLY A 79 22.72 -1.57 11.18
N ALA A 80 22.85 -2.66 10.43
CA ALA A 80 23.63 -3.79 10.89
C ALA A 80 25.10 -3.40 10.73
N ALA A 81 25.67 -2.81 11.79
CA ALA A 81 27.10 -2.87 11.99
C ALA A 81 27.53 -4.27 11.56
N GLN A 82 28.51 -4.34 10.66
CA GLN A 82 29.05 -5.57 10.09
C GLN A 82 29.77 -6.34 11.21
N THR A 83 29.03 -6.75 12.22
CA THR A 83 29.46 -7.47 13.40
C THR A 83 29.53 -8.91 12.97
N GLY A 84 30.60 -9.23 12.25
CA GLY A 84 31.01 -10.60 11.94
C GLY A 84 29.87 -11.47 11.41
N SER A 85 29.25 -11.11 10.29
CA SER A 85 28.59 -12.13 9.48
C SER A 85 29.68 -13.08 9.04
N ALA A 86 29.76 -14.26 9.65
CA ALA A 86 30.57 -15.34 9.10
C ALA A 86 30.03 -15.60 7.69
N VAL A 87 30.79 -15.15 6.69
CA VAL A 87 30.43 -15.23 5.28
C VAL A 87 30.57 -16.69 4.87
N TYR A 88 29.46 -17.44 4.92
CA TYR A 88 29.39 -18.83 4.48
C TYR A 88 28.99 -18.99 3.01
N LEU A 89 28.67 -17.88 2.31
CA LEU A 89 28.35 -17.85 0.89
C LEU A 89 29.14 -16.74 0.17
N PRO A 90 29.49 -16.89 -1.12
CA PRO A 90 30.16 -15.84 -1.88
C PRO A 90 29.24 -14.62 -1.99
N VAL A 91 29.61 -13.53 -1.33
CA VAL A 91 28.99 -12.22 -1.54
C VAL A 91 29.62 -11.63 -2.79
N VAL A 92 28.83 -11.49 -3.87
CA VAL A 92 29.24 -10.67 -5.02
C VAL A 92 29.02 -9.21 -4.62
N VAL A 93 30.08 -8.57 -4.14
CA VAL A 93 30.13 -7.12 -3.99
C VAL A 93 30.49 -6.55 -5.35
N ARG A 94 29.66 -5.66 -5.90
CA ARG A 94 30.00 -4.87 -7.09
C ARG A 94 30.60 -3.54 -6.68
#